data_AF-A0A3B8Y2I9-F1
#
_entry.id   AF-A0A3B8Y2I9-F1
#
_cell.length_a   1.000
_cell.length_b   1.000
_cell.length_c   1.000
_cell.angle_alpha   90.00
_cell.angle_beta   90.00
_cell.angle_gamma   90.00
#
_symmetry.space_group_name_H-M   'P 1'
#
loop_
_entity.id
_entity.type
_entity.pdbx_description
1 polymer ?
#
loop_
_entity_poly.entity_id
_entity_poly.type
_entity_poly.pdbx_seq_one_letter_code
_entity_poly.pdbx_strand_id
1 'polypeptide(L)'
;MSTMNFNTTNSTFRQLMGNGLTYRVPPFQRDYSWTEDEWDDLWQDILSLFEEDGEPVHYMGYLVLQSSDTKNFDIIDGQQRMTTLSVIILAGLAYLEDLVQKNLDADKNRRRKEQLQNSYIGYVDPVSLVPRSKLVLNRHNNRFYQTYIVPLEPLPRRGLNASE
;
A
#
# COMPACT_ATOMS: atom_id res chain seq x y z
N MET A 1 29.46 7.92 -20.68
CA MET A 1 28.47 6.93 -20.20
C MET A 1 28.16 7.28 -18.76
N SER A 2 26.92 7.65 -18.44
CA SER A 2 26.51 7.83 -17.05
C SER A 2 26.55 6.45 -16.39
N THR A 3 27.34 6.30 -15.33
CA THR A 3 27.31 5.11 -14.48
C THR A 3 25.94 5.07 -13.80
N MET A 4 25.08 4.12 -14.20
CA MET A 4 23.91 3.78 -13.40
C MET A 4 24.41 3.17 -12.10
N ASN A 5 24.25 3.89 -10.99
CA ASN A 5 24.57 3.39 -9.67
C ASN A 5 23.41 2.52 -9.19
N PHE A 6 23.61 1.20 -9.16
CA PHE A 6 22.68 0.27 -8.54
C PHE A 6 23.02 0.14 -7.04
N ASN A 7 22.08 0.51 -6.18
CA ASN A 7 22.14 0.23 -4.76
C ASN A 7 21.13 -0.87 -4.44
N THR A 8 21.56 -1.90 -3.70
CA THR A 8 20.71 -3.00 -3.27
C THR A 8 20.73 -3.10 -1.76
N THR A 9 19.55 -3.20 -1.16
CA THR A 9 19.38 -3.32 0.28
C THR A 9 18.18 -4.20 0.60
N ASN A 10 18.26 -5.00 1.65
CA ASN A 10 17.09 -5.66 2.22
C ASN A 10 16.35 -4.67 3.12
N SER A 11 15.04 -4.56 2.95
CA SER A 11 14.20 -3.67 3.74
C SER A 11 12.85 -4.31 4.01
N THR A 12 12.36 -4.14 5.24
CA THR A 12 11.00 -4.57 5.60
C THR A 12 9.99 -3.61 5.00
N PHE A 13 8.75 -4.07 4.81
CA PHE A 13 7.66 -3.20 4.34
C PHE A 13 7.48 -1.97 5.24
N ARG A 14 7.65 -2.12 6.56
CA ARG A 14 7.62 -0.99 7.51
C ARG A 14 8.71 0.04 7.25
N GLN A 15 9.92 -0.39 6.89
CA GLN A 15 11.01 0.53 6.55
C GLN A 15 10.73 1.28 5.24
N LEU A 16 10.18 0.58 4.24
CA LEU A 16 9.77 1.18 2.97
C LEU A 16 8.69 2.25 3.16
N MET A 17 7.62 1.93 3.89
CA MET A 17 6.53 2.88 4.11
C MET A 17 6.88 4.00 5.12
N GLY A 18 8.04 3.95 5.77
CA GLY A 18 8.49 4.93 6.75
C GLY A 18 9.00 6.26 6.15
N ASN A 19 9.56 7.11 7.01
CA ASN A 19 10.43 8.26 6.67
C ASN A 19 9.87 9.33 5.72
N GLY A 20 8.55 9.36 5.50
CA GLY A 20 7.92 10.28 4.55
C GLY A 20 8.31 9.99 3.10
N LEU A 21 8.64 8.73 2.80
CA LEU A 21 8.85 8.28 1.43
C LEU A 21 7.50 8.17 0.71
N THR A 22 7.50 8.46 -0.58
CA THR A 22 6.35 8.27 -1.47
C THR A 22 6.76 7.44 -2.67
N TYR A 23 5.78 6.70 -3.18
CA TYR A 23 5.95 5.74 -4.26
C TYR A 23 4.92 6.01 -5.35
N ARG A 24 5.37 6.01 -6.58
CA ARG A 24 4.54 6.26 -7.75
C ARG A 24 4.74 5.16 -8.78
N VAL A 25 3.65 4.64 -9.32
CA VAL A 25 3.67 3.76 -10.49
C VAL A 25 3.67 4.64 -11.75
N PRO A 26 4.72 4.63 -12.59
CA PRO A 26 4.80 5.48 -13.76
C PRO A 26 3.68 5.21 -14.80
N PRO A 27 3.34 6.19 -15.66
CA PRO A 27 2.25 6.02 -16.64
C PRO A 27 2.45 4.92 -17.68
N PHE A 28 3.71 4.51 -17.93
CA PHE A 28 4.05 3.46 -18.89
C PHE A 28 3.96 2.04 -18.30
N GLN A 29 3.77 1.92 -16.99
CA GLN A 29 3.56 0.63 -16.35
C GLN A 29 2.16 0.09 -16.61
N ARG A 30 2.05 -1.24 -16.62
CA ARG A 30 0.75 -1.94 -16.77
C ARG A 30 -0.20 -1.61 -15.61
N ASP A 31 -1.48 -1.87 -15.82
CA ASP A 31 -2.51 -1.71 -14.79
C ASP A 31 -2.38 -2.78 -13.71
N TYR A 32 -3.10 -2.59 -12.60
CA TYR A 32 -3.27 -3.65 -11.62
C TYR A 32 -3.92 -4.87 -12.30
N SER A 33 -3.36 -6.05 -12.06
CA SER A 33 -3.76 -7.25 -12.80
C SER A 33 -3.57 -8.55 -12.03
N TRP A 34 -3.32 -8.49 -10.72
CA TRP A 34 -3.37 -9.69 -9.90
C TRP A 34 -4.81 -10.17 -9.79
N THR A 35 -4.98 -11.49 -9.87
CA THR A 35 -6.23 -12.21 -9.79
C THR A 35 -6.35 -12.91 -8.44
N GLU A 36 -7.46 -13.61 -8.22
CA GLU A 36 -7.72 -14.34 -6.97
C GLU A 36 -6.59 -15.32 -6.61
N ASP A 37 -5.96 -15.94 -7.61
CA ASP A 37 -4.85 -16.88 -7.39
C ASP A 37 -3.65 -16.18 -6.71
N GLU A 38 -3.19 -15.04 -7.25
CA GLU A 38 -2.07 -14.31 -6.64
C GLU A 38 -2.45 -13.66 -5.29
N TRP A 39 -3.74 -13.35 -5.10
CA TRP A 39 -4.25 -12.90 -3.81
C TRP A 39 -4.23 -14.01 -2.76
N ASP A 40 -4.65 -15.22 -3.12
CA ASP A 40 -4.64 -16.37 -2.21
C ASP A 40 -3.21 -16.75 -1.85
N ASP A 41 -2.30 -16.81 -2.82
CA ASP A 41 -0.87 -17.06 -2.58
C ASP A 41 -0.30 -16.08 -1.53
N LEU A 42 -0.46 -14.77 -1.75
CA LEU A 42 0.01 -13.77 -0.79
C LEU A 42 -0.68 -13.89 0.57
N TRP A 43 -1.97 -14.24 0.58
CA TRP A 43 -2.71 -14.40 1.82
C TRP A 43 -2.21 -15.59 2.64
N GLN A 44 -1.98 -16.74 2.00
CA GLN A 44 -1.39 -17.92 2.65
C GLN A 44 0.02 -17.62 3.16
N ASP A 45 0.83 -16.90 2.37
CA ASP A 45 2.16 -16.45 2.80
C ASP A 45 2.09 -15.62 4.08
N ILE A 46 1.15 -14.66 4.16
CA ILE A 46 0.94 -13.85 5.37
C ILE A 46 0.48 -14.72 6.54
N LEU A 47 -0.43 -15.68 6.34
CA LEU A 47 -0.92 -16.55 7.40
C LEU A 47 0.19 -17.45 7.97
N SER A 48 1.06 -17.97 7.11
CA SER A 48 2.19 -18.82 7.50
C SER A 48 3.13 -18.13 8.51
N LEU A 49 3.23 -16.79 8.49
CA LEU A 49 4.05 -16.02 9.43
C LEU A 49 3.53 -16.06 10.88
N PHE A 50 2.28 -16.48 11.08
CA PHE A 50 1.63 -16.58 12.39
C PHE A 50 1.57 -18.02 12.91
N GLU A 51 2.02 -19.01 12.13
CA GLU A 51 2.11 -20.39 12.57
C GLU A 51 3.24 -20.55 13.60
N GLU A 52 3.05 -21.44 14.60
CA GLU A 52 3.99 -21.62 15.71
C GLU A 52 5.38 -22.09 15.23
N ASP A 53 5.41 -22.89 14.17
CA ASP A 53 6.61 -23.38 13.49
C ASP A 53 6.89 -22.67 12.15
N GLY A 54 6.21 -21.55 11.89
CA GLY A 54 6.35 -20.77 10.66
C GLY A 54 7.68 -19.99 10.58
N GLU A 55 8.12 -19.67 9.36
CA GLU A 55 9.27 -18.79 9.16
C GLU A 55 8.95 -17.38 9.67
N PRO A 56 9.83 -16.73 10.47
CA PRO A 56 9.53 -15.42 11.06
C PRO A 56 9.50 -14.27 10.04
N VAL A 57 9.94 -14.52 8.81
CA VAL A 57 10.04 -13.53 7.73
C VAL A 57 9.73 -14.19 6.39
N HIS A 58 8.88 -13.55 5.60
CA HIS A 58 8.59 -13.95 4.22
C HIS A 58 9.31 -13.02 3.23
N TYR A 59 9.93 -13.60 2.20
CA TYR A 59 10.60 -12.84 1.15
C TYR A 59 9.63 -12.43 0.03
N MET A 60 9.21 -11.17 0.05
CA MET A 60 8.26 -10.58 -0.91
C MET A 60 8.81 -10.34 -2.34
N GLY A 61 9.97 -10.90 -2.70
CA GLY A 61 10.61 -10.62 -3.99
C GLY A 61 11.29 -9.24 -4.05
N TYR A 62 11.86 -8.92 -5.21
CA TYR A 62 12.54 -7.64 -5.45
C TYR A 62 11.55 -6.48 -5.64
N LEU A 63 11.90 -5.29 -5.16
CA LEU A 63 11.23 -4.03 -5.48
C LEU A 63 12.25 -3.16 -6.20
N VAL A 64 12.00 -2.87 -7.48
CA VAL A 64 12.92 -2.05 -8.28
C VAL A 64 12.39 -0.63 -8.29
N LEU A 65 13.20 0.29 -7.75
CA LEU A 65 12.85 1.68 -7.60
C LEU A 65 13.81 2.56 -8.39
N GLN A 66 13.26 3.61 -8.98
CA GLN A 66 14.02 4.70 -9.58
C GLN A 66 13.65 5.99 -8.85
N SER A 67 14.63 6.86 -8.61
CA SER A 67 14.36 8.17 -8.04
C SER A 67 15.31 9.22 -8.59
N SER A 68 14.80 10.43 -8.75
CA SER A 68 15.60 11.64 -8.99
C SER A 68 15.88 12.44 -7.72
N ASP A 69 15.26 12.08 -6.59
CA ASP A 69 15.43 12.73 -5.28
C ASP A 69 15.50 11.72 -4.11
N THR A 70 15.44 12.20 -2.86
CA THR A 70 15.62 11.35 -1.67
C THR A 70 14.32 10.78 -1.09
N LYS A 71 13.15 11.21 -1.56
CA LYS A 71 11.84 10.88 -0.94
C LYS A 71 10.80 10.32 -1.91
N ASN A 72 10.92 10.55 -3.22
CA ASN A 72 9.90 10.19 -4.20
C ASN A 72 10.45 9.12 -5.15
N PHE A 73 9.88 7.93 -5.12
CA PHE A 73 10.36 6.79 -5.90
C PHE A 73 9.33 6.38 -6.95
N ASP A 74 9.78 6.23 -8.19
CA ASP A 74 9.04 5.53 -9.23
C ASP A 74 9.25 4.02 -9.09
N ILE A 75 8.16 3.26 -9.05
CA ILE A 75 8.17 1.79 -8.99
C ILE A 75 8.32 1.24 -10.41
N ILE A 76 9.48 0.63 -10.69
CA ILE A 76 9.81 0.01 -11.98
C ILE A 76 9.40 -1.46 -12.02
N ASP A 77 9.49 -2.15 -10.88
CA ASP A 77 8.97 -3.51 -10.70
C ASP A 77 8.52 -3.71 -9.24
N GLY A 78 7.55 -4.59 -9.02
CA GLY A 78 6.92 -4.85 -7.70
C GLY A 78 5.64 -4.06 -7.44
N GLN A 79 5.09 -3.39 -8.45
CA GLN A 79 3.88 -2.55 -8.31
C GLN A 79 2.65 -3.30 -7.81
N GLN A 80 2.45 -4.56 -8.24
CA GLN A 80 1.26 -5.35 -7.90
C GLN A 80 1.30 -5.68 -6.41
N ARG A 81 2.44 -6.19 -5.92
CA ARG A 81 2.70 -6.47 -4.50
C ARG A 81 2.48 -5.23 -3.62
N MET A 82 3.06 -4.09 -3.99
CA MET A 82 2.89 -2.84 -3.24
C MET A 82 1.43 -2.39 -3.19
N THR A 83 0.70 -2.53 -4.30
CA THR A 83 -0.73 -2.17 -4.37
C THR A 83 -1.56 -3.10 -3.50
N THR A 84 -1.37 -4.41 -3.64
CA THR A 84 -2.11 -5.44 -2.87
C THR A 84 -1.89 -5.29 -1.36
N LEU A 85 -0.64 -5.11 -0.91
CA LEU A 85 -0.34 -4.87 0.50
C LEU A 85 -1.05 -3.61 1.04
N SER A 86 -1.12 -2.56 0.24
CA SER A 86 -1.85 -1.34 0.62
C SER A 86 -3.35 -1.61 0.78
N VAL A 87 -3.95 -2.40 -0.13
CA VAL A 87 -5.37 -2.78 -0.05
C VAL A 87 -5.64 -3.65 1.18
N ILE A 88 -4.77 -4.63 1.50
CA ILE A 88 -4.88 -5.45 2.72
C ILE A 88 -4.88 -4.56 3.97
N ILE A 89 -3.98 -3.58 4.03
CA ILE A 89 -3.92 -2.64 5.16
C ILE A 89 -5.21 -1.81 5.25
N LEU A 90 -5.71 -1.31 4.12
CA LEU A 90 -6.97 -0.57 4.06
C LEU A 90 -8.17 -1.41 4.53
N ALA A 91 -8.23 -2.70 4.17
CA ALA A 91 -9.24 -3.63 4.69
C ALA A 91 -9.15 -3.78 6.22
N GLY A 92 -7.93 -3.88 6.77
CA GLY A 92 -7.71 -3.86 8.21
C GLY A 92 -8.16 -2.56 8.87
N LEU A 93 -7.93 -1.40 8.23
CA LEU A 93 -8.41 -0.10 8.72
C LEU A 93 -9.93 0.02 8.68
N ALA A 94 -10.58 -0.55 7.66
CA ALA A 94 -12.04 -0.63 7.58
C ALA A 94 -12.61 -1.49 8.72
N TYR A 95 -11.99 -2.64 8.99
CA TYR A 95 -12.38 -3.49 10.12
C TYR A 95 -12.22 -2.78 11.47
N LEU A 96 -11.15 -2.01 11.67
CA LEU A 96 -10.99 -1.19 12.88
C LEU A 96 -12.10 -0.14 13.01
N GLU A 97 -12.55 0.47 11.90
CA GLU A 97 -13.67 1.40 11.90
C GLU A 97 -14.98 0.69 12.31
N ASP A 98 -15.24 -0.51 11.80
CA ASP A 98 -16.41 -1.31 12.20
C ASP A 98 -16.43 -1.60 13.70
N LEU A 99 -15.26 -1.91 14.29
CA LEU A 99 -15.14 -2.11 15.73
C LEU A 99 -15.44 -0.83 16.52
N VAL A 100 -14.99 0.33 16.02
CA VAL A 100 -15.30 1.64 16.61
C VAL A 100 -16.80 1.91 16.57
N GLN A 101 -17.45 1.67 15.42
CA GLN A 101 -18.90 1.86 15.26
C GLN A 101 -19.73 0.93 16.15
N LYS A 102 -19.23 -0.28 16.41
CA LYS A 102 -19.82 -1.25 17.36
C LYS A 102 -19.50 -0.93 18.83
N ASN A 103 -18.80 0.18 19.11
CA ASN A 103 -18.36 0.60 20.43
C ASN A 103 -17.46 -0.43 21.16
N LEU A 104 -16.72 -1.26 20.42
CA LEU A 104 -15.78 -2.24 20.95
C LEU A 104 -14.40 -1.59 21.05
N ASP A 105 -13.94 -1.31 22.28
CA ASP A 105 -12.63 -0.67 22.53
C ASP A 105 -12.42 0.61 21.67
N ALA A 106 -13.50 1.39 21.47
CA ALA A 106 -13.60 2.41 20.42
C ALA A 106 -12.43 3.41 20.43
N ASP A 107 -12.03 3.91 21.59
CA ASP A 107 -10.93 4.87 21.67
C ASP A 107 -9.57 4.26 21.31
N LYS A 108 -9.33 3.01 21.71
CA LYS A 108 -8.09 2.30 21.35
C LYS A 108 -8.08 1.99 19.86
N ASN A 109 -9.20 1.55 19.29
CA ASN A 109 -9.31 1.21 17.87
C ASN A 109 -9.20 2.45 16.97
N ARG A 110 -9.78 3.59 17.38
CA ARG A 110 -9.58 4.87 16.69
C ARG A 110 -8.11 5.27 16.63
N ARG A 111 -7.40 5.18 17.76
CA ARG A 111 -5.95 5.45 17.82
C ARG A 111 -5.14 4.48 16.95
N ARG A 112 -5.48 3.18 16.96
CA ARG A 112 -4.82 2.18 16.10
C ARG A 112 -5.01 2.52 14.62
N LYS A 113 -6.25 2.82 14.21
CA LYS A 113 -6.58 3.19 12.83
C LYS A 113 -5.78 4.42 12.39
N GLU A 114 -5.82 5.51 13.17
CA GLU A 114 -5.07 6.74 12.86
C GLU A 114 -3.56 6.50 12.71
N GLN A 115 -2.95 5.75 13.64
CA GLN A 115 -1.52 5.45 13.61
C GLN A 115 -1.13 4.61 12.38
N LEU A 116 -1.91 3.58 12.08
CA LEU A 116 -1.65 2.69 10.94
C LEU A 116 -1.88 3.41 9.61
N GLN A 117 -2.95 4.20 9.49
CA GLN A 117 -3.23 5.00 8.30
C GLN A 117 -2.09 5.98 8.00
N ASN A 118 -1.62 6.73 9.00
CA ASN A 118 -0.48 7.65 8.88
C ASN A 118 0.83 6.93 8.54
N SER A 119 1.02 5.70 9.06
CA SER A 119 2.23 4.92 8.86
C SER A 119 2.30 4.26 7.49
N TYR A 120 1.18 3.83 6.91
CA TYR A 120 1.21 2.97 5.72
C TYR A 120 0.47 3.52 4.50
N ILE A 121 -0.56 4.34 4.67
CA ILE A 121 -1.42 4.77 3.55
C ILE A 121 -1.09 6.19 3.12
N GLY A 122 -1.12 7.12 4.07
CA GLY A 122 -1.01 8.54 3.76
C GLY A 122 -1.07 9.38 5.01
N TYR A 123 -0.59 10.62 4.92
CA TYR A 123 -0.54 11.55 6.03
C TYR A 123 -1.07 12.90 5.59
N VAL A 124 -1.54 13.70 6.54
CA VAL A 124 -1.86 15.10 6.29
C VAL A 124 -0.56 15.91 6.43
N ASP A 125 -0.18 16.62 5.38
CA ASP A 125 0.98 17.49 5.44
C ASP A 125 0.77 18.59 6.50
N PRO A 126 1.66 18.71 7.51
CA PRO A 126 1.39 19.57 8.67
C PRO A 126 1.42 21.07 8.35
N VAL A 127 1.95 21.47 7.18
CA VAL A 127 2.04 22.88 6.77
C VAL A 127 0.84 23.26 5.90
N SER A 128 0.56 22.45 4.87
CA SER A 128 -0.51 22.71 3.90
C SER A 128 -1.86 22.14 4.31
N LEU A 129 -1.91 21.21 5.27
CA LEU A 129 -3.07 20.44 5.69
C LEU A 129 -3.73 19.64 4.56
N VAL A 130 -2.97 19.38 3.49
CA VAL A 130 -3.42 18.56 2.36
C VAL A 130 -3.09 17.09 2.62
N PRO A 131 -4.06 16.17 2.48
CA PRO A 131 -3.81 14.74 2.52
C PRO A 131 -2.84 14.32 1.41
N ARG A 132 -1.81 13.55 1.76
CA ARG A 132 -0.84 12.97 0.82
C ARG A 132 -0.85 11.47 0.95
N SER A 133 -1.07 10.78 -0.17
CA SER A 133 -0.96 9.33 -0.25
C SER A 133 0.51 8.93 -0.44
N LYS A 134 0.92 7.85 0.22
CA LYS A 134 2.27 7.26 0.05
C LYS A 134 2.39 6.44 -1.22
N LEU A 135 1.27 6.01 -1.80
CA LEU A 135 1.23 5.25 -3.03
C LEU A 135 0.34 5.95 -4.05
N VAL A 136 0.89 6.26 -5.22
CA VAL A 136 0.19 6.81 -6.38
C VAL A 136 0.27 5.77 -7.50
N LEU A 137 -0.87 5.30 -8.00
CA LEU A 137 -0.88 4.30 -9.08
C LEU A 137 -0.71 4.97 -10.45
N ASN A 138 -0.73 4.16 -11.50
CA ASN A 138 -0.70 4.66 -12.87
C ASN A 138 -1.98 5.44 -13.21
N ARG A 139 -2.01 6.05 -14.40
CA ARG A 139 -3.13 6.92 -14.82
C ARG A 139 -4.49 6.22 -14.89
N HIS A 140 -4.54 4.89 -15.04
CA HIS A 140 -5.80 4.16 -15.17
C HIS A 140 -6.36 3.81 -13.79
N ASN A 141 -5.54 3.27 -12.87
CA ASN A 141 -6.04 2.84 -11.55
C ASN A 141 -6.01 3.95 -10.48
N ASN A 142 -5.19 4.99 -10.63
CA ASN A 142 -4.98 5.96 -9.55
C ASN A 142 -6.26 6.71 -9.18
N ARG A 143 -7.12 7.04 -10.15
CA ARG A 143 -8.38 7.72 -9.82
C ARG A 143 -9.23 6.86 -8.91
N PHE A 144 -9.47 5.60 -9.28
CA PHE A 144 -10.28 4.69 -8.48
C PHE A 144 -9.67 4.45 -7.11
N TYR A 145 -8.36 4.20 -7.06
CA TYR A 145 -7.63 3.96 -5.83
C TYR A 145 -7.69 5.15 -4.86
N GLN A 146 -7.41 6.38 -5.32
CA GLN A 146 -7.43 7.56 -4.44
C GLN A 146 -8.84 8.03 -4.07
N THR A 147 -9.85 7.79 -4.93
CA THR A 147 -11.21 8.28 -4.71
C THR A 147 -12.04 7.33 -3.86
N TYR A 148 -11.84 6.02 -3.99
CA TYR A 148 -12.70 5.01 -3.36
C TYR A 148 -11.95 4.15 -2.35
N ILE A 149 -10.79 3.63 -2.74
CA ILE A 149 -10.07 2.63 -1.94
C ILE A 149 -9.38 3.28 -0.73
N VAL A 150 -8.57 4.31 -0.94
CA VAL A 150 -7.86 5.03 0.13
C VAL A 150 -8.79 5.65 1.19
N PRO A 151 -9.86 6.38 0.81
CA PRO A 151 -10.77 6.96 1.79
C PRO A 151 -11.80 5.97 2.33
N LEU A 152 -11.83 4.72 1.84
CA LEU A 152 -12.83 3.70 2.18
C LEU A 152 -14.27 4.15 1.86
N GLU A 153 -14.44 4.84 0.73
CA GLU A 153 -15.74 5.30 0.24
C GLU A 153 -16.50 4.15 -0.45
N PRO A 154 -17.84 4.22 -0.53
CA PRO A 154 -18.64 3.24 -1.25
C PRO A 154 -18.20 3.09 -2.71
N LEU A 155 -17.96 1.84 -3.14
CA LEU A 155 -17.53 1.54 -4.49
C LEU A 155 -18.62 1.88 -5.53
N PRO A 156 -18.25 2.45 -6.69
CA PRO A 156 -19.20 2.71 -7.76
C PRO A 156 -19.70 1.39 -8.34
N ARG A 157 -21.02 1.30 -8.59
CA ARG A 157 -21.66 0.08 -9.10
C ARG A 157 -21.56 -0.11 -10.62
N ARG A 158 -21.03 0.88 -11.35
CA ARG A 158 -20.96 0.92 -12.81
C ARG A 158 -19.74 1.73 -13.26
N GLY A 159 -19.27 1.47 -14.48
CA GLY A 159 -18.17 2.21 -15.08
C GLY A 159 -16.79 1.83 -14.54
N LEU A 160 -16.69 0.64 -13.94
CA LEU A 160 -15.42 0.03 -13.55
C LEU A 160 -14.72 -0.55 -14.78
N ASN A 161 -13.42 -0.30 -14.88
CA ASN A 161 -12.57 -0.99 -15.83
C ASN A 161 -12.18 -2.38 -15.29
N ALA A 162 -11.61 -3.25 -16.12
CA ALA A 162 -11.25 -4.61 -15.70
C ALA A 162 -10.23 -4.69 -14.55
N SER A 163 -9.49 -3.59 -14.31
CA SER A 163 -8.47 -3.48 -13.27
C SER A 163 -8.95 -2.72 -12.02
N GLU A 164 -10.25 -2.38 -11.94
CA GLU A 164 -10.91 -1.66 -10.83
C GLU A 164 -12.04 -2.51 -10.22
#